data_AF-A0AAD4HXZ2-F1
#
_entry.id   AF-A0AAD4HXZ2-F1
#
_cell.length_a   1.000
_cell.length_b   1.000
_cell.length_c   1.000
_cell.angle_alpha   90.00
_cell.angle_beta   90.00
_cell.angle_gamma   90.00
#
_symmetry.space_group_name_H-M   'P 1'
#
loop_
_entity.id
_entity.type
_entity.pdbx_description
1 polymer ?
#
loop_
_entity_poly.entity_id
_entity_poly.type
_entity_poly.pdbx_seq_one_letter_code
_entity_poly.pdbx_strand_id
1 'polypeptide(L)'
;MHGILYFLLREYITLSDPLCKQYNLKAHLARCEKSLNAGLEAYDIIKAQEEFKPLLCSSLISMAVSHCQMLEYHRERTYQSGRTRNAEAMRRLFWTLYVFDKNMSLLWRQASCFQDLEIDANYPALPADPALRPWDESFLVAIKLGKFQGQIYNSLYSVSALKMGRVERTCHIKELTGSMRRLQEELEHMQIDSSQVCHSQIFELFRKHWGVM
;
A
#
# COMPACT_ATOMS: atom_id res chain seq x y z
N MET A 1 3.59 12.93 -8.11
CA MET A 1 3.80 12.80 -9.58
C MET A 1 5.24 12.46 -9.97
N HIS A 2 6.29 12.99 -9.32
CA HIS A 2 7.69 12.75 -9.74
C HIS A 2 8.32 11.41 -9.28
N GLY A 3 7.76 10.75 -8.27
CA GLY A 3 8.27 9.46 -7.79
C GLY A 3 8.12 8.33 -8.80
N ILE A 4 6.91 8.13 -9.34
CA ILE A 4 6.66 7.11 -10.37
C ILE A 4 7.54 7.34 -11.62
N LEU A 5 7.73 8.61 -12.00
CA LEU A 5 8.62 8.98 -13.11
C LEU A 5 10.10 8.69 -12.82
N TYR A 6 10.56 8.85 -11.57
CA TYR A 6 11.92 8.48 -11.16
C TYR A 6 12.17 6.98 -11.35
N PHE A 7 11.24 6.11 -10.93
CA PHE A 7 11.39 4.65 -11.07
C PHE A 7 11.44 4.22 -12.54
N LEU A 8 10.54 4.74 -13.36
CA LEU A 8 10.52 4.44 -14.79
C LEU A 8 11.79 4.90 -15.52
N LEU A 9 12.25 6.12 -15.24
CA LEU A 9 13.48 6.63 -15.84
C LEU A 9 14.71 5.80 -15.42
N ARG A 10 14.75 5.34 -14.17
CA ARG A 10 15.82 4.47 -13.66
C ARG A 10 15.83 3.14 -14.41
N GLU A 11 14.65 2.53 -14.55
CA GLU A 11 14.47 1.27 -15.26
C GLU A 11 14.83 1.39 -16.75
N TYR A 12 14.38 2.43 -17.44
CA TYR A 12 14.74 2.68 -18.84
C TYR A 12 16.24 2.87 -19.06
N ILE A 13 16.93 3.53 -18.11
CA ILE A 13 18.39 3.66 -18.15
C ILE A 13 19.06 2.31 -17.91
N THR A 14 18.60 1.52 -16.96
CA THR A 14 19.13 0.18 -16.67
C THR A 14 18.93 -0.79 -17.83
N LEU A 15 17.79 -0.72 -18.51
CA LEU A 15 17.45 -1.55 -19.66
C LEU A 15 18.03 -1.03 -20.99
N SER A 16 18.77 0.10 -20.97
CA SER A 16 19.32 0.75 -22.17
C SER A 16 18.28 1.01 -23.26
N ASP A 17 17.09 1.47 -22.85
CA ASP A 17 15.94 1.69 -23.72
C ASP A 17 16.26 2.69 -24.86
N PRO A 18 15.69 2.52 -26.08
CA PRO A 18 15.90 3.44 -27.20
C PRO A 18 15.64 4.92 -26.87
N LEU A 19 14.76 5.22 -25.91
CA LEU A 19 14.50 6.58 -25.44
C LEU A 19 15.73 7.25 -24.83
N CYS A 20 16.72 6.48 -24.35
CA CYS A 20 18.02 7.01 -23.89
C CYS A 20 18.80 7.72 -24.99
N LYS A 21 18.53 7.40 -26.27
CA LYS A 21 19.17 8.05 -27.43
C LYS A 21 18.48 9.34 -27.83
N GLN A 22 17.18 9.47 -27.53
CA GLN A 22 16.35 10.58 -27.94
C GLN A 22 16.25 11.67 -26.88
N TYR A 23 16.35 11.31 -25.60
CA TYR A 23 16.20 12.24 -24.48
C TYR A 23 17.31 12.02 -23.44
N ASN A 24 17.72 13.08 -22.75
CA ASN A 24 18.69 13.00 -21.67
C ASN A 24 18.04 12.47 -20.38
N LEU A 25 17.71 11.18 -20.38
CA LEU A 25 17.01 10.53 -19.28
C LEU A 25 17.77 10.62 -17.96
N LYS A 26 19.11 10.69 -17.98
CA LYS A 26 19.94 10.89 -16.78
C LYS A 26 19.70 12.24 -16.11
N ALA A 27 19.59 13.31 -16.91
CA ALA A 27 19.26 14.64 -16.38
C ALA A 27 17.82 14.71 -15.83
N HIS A 28 16.87 14.03 -16.49
CA HIS A 28 15.50 13.92 -16.01
C HIS A 28 15.39 13.06 -14.75
N LEU A 29 16.18 11.98 -14.66
CA LEU A 29 16.28 11.13 -13.47
C LEU A 29 16.78 11.95 -12.30
N ALA A 30 17.88 12.70 -12.44
CA ALA A 30 18.43 13.55 -11.38
C ALA A 30 17.44 14.63 -10.90
N ARG A 31 16.64 15.20 -11.81
CA ARG A 31 15.60 16.17 -11.46
C ARG A 31 14.42 15.49 -10.73
N CYS A 32 14.00 14.30 -11.17
CA CYS A 32 12.98 13.52 -10.49
C CYS A 32 13.45 13.02 -9.14
N GLU A 33 14.71 12.61 -9.02
CA GLU A 33 15.38 12.22 -7.78
C GLU A 33 15.44 13.37 -6.80
N LYS A 34 15.81 14.58 -7.24
CA LYS A 34 15.82 15.77 -6.38
C LYS A 34 14.41 16.13 -5.91
N SER A 35 13.41 16.05 -6.79
CA SER A 35 12.02 16.32 -6.43
C SER A 35 11.40 15.21 -5.57
N LEU A 36 11.81 13.96 -5.78
CA LEU A 36 11.42 12.81 -4.99
C LEU A 36 12.07 12.89 -3.62
N ASN A 37 13.37 13.15 -3.51
CA ASN A 37 14.06 13.40 -2.25
C ASN A 37 13.45 14.56 -1.47
N ALA A 38 13.09 15.67 -2.12
CA ALA A 38 12.36 16.76 -1.47
C ALA A 38 10.95 16.35 -1.00
N GLY A 39 10.29 15.42 -1.71
CA GLY A 39 9.01 14.84 -1.28
C GLY A 39 9.13 13.72 -0.24
N LEU A 40 10.28 13.03 -0.20
CA LEU A 40 10.62 11.95 0.72
C LEU A 40 11.23 12.49 2.02
N GLU A 41 11.86 13.66 2.02
CA GLU A 41 12.17 14.43 3.24
C GLU A 41 10.88 14.80 4.00
N ALA A 42 9.71 14.74 3.35
CA ALA A 42 8.40 14.81 4.00
C ALA A 42 7.80 13.42 4.37
N TYR A 43 8.34 12.30 3.86
CA TYR A 43 7.84 10.93 4.04
C TYR A 43 8.97 9.88 4.05
N ASP A 44 9.69 9.78 5.17
CA ASP A 44 10.87 8.90 5.35
C ASP A 44 10.59 7.39 5.15
N ILE A 45 9.34 6.95 5.33
CA ILE A 45 8.95 5.52 5.29
C ILE A 45 9.12 4.94 3.88
N ILE A 46 8.74 5.69 2.84
CA ILE A 46 8.79 5.23 1.44
C ILE A 46 10.26 5.14 0.99
N LYS A 47 11.08 6.13 1.38
CA LYS A 47 12.53 6.15 1.08
C LYS A 47 13.26 4.98 1.71
N ALA A 48 12.98 4.69 2.99
CA ALA A 48 13.61 3.60 3.69
C ALA A 48 13.26 2.23 3.06
N GLN A 49 12.03 2.08 2.53
CA GLN A 49 11.58 0.85 1.89
C GLN A 49 12.34 0.61 0.58
N GLU A 50 12.58 1.67 -0.18
CA GLU A 50 13.30 1.63 -1.45
C GLU A 50 14.81 1.40 -1.29
N GLU A 51 15.40 1.89 -0.20
CA GLU A 51 16.81 1.66 0.15
C GLU A 51 17.07 0.29 0.80
N PHE A 52 16.05 -0.58 0.88
CA PHE A 52 16.11 -1.88 1.55
C PHE A 52 16.66 -1.78 2.98
N LYS A 53 16.28 -0.74 3.73
CA LYS A 53 16.68 -0.55 5.14
C LYS A 53 15.54 -1.02 6.06
N PRO A 54 15.43 -2.32 6.36
CA PRO A 54 14.19 -2.91 6.85
C PRO A 54 13.95 -2.52 8.31
N LEU A 55 15.05 -2.44 9.07
CA LEU A 55 15.07 -1.99 10.45
C LEU A 55 14.62 -0.52 10.58
N LEU A 56 15.07 0.34 9.67
CA LEU A 56 14.64 1.74 9.67
C LEU A 56 13.15 1.86 9.33
N CYS A 57 12.69 1.15 8.29
CA CYS A 57 11.27 1.14 7.93
C CYS A 57 10.39 0.64 9.08
N SER A 58 10.76 -0.52 9.66
CA SER A 58 10.03 -1.12 10.76
C SER A 58 9.96 -0.20 11.97
N SER A 59 11.05 0.53 12.27
CA SER A 59 11.08 1.50 13.36
C SER A 59 10.15 2.69 13.09
N LEU A 60 10.20 3.26 11.88
CA LEU A 60 9.35 4.38 11.48
C LEU A 60 7.87 3.99 11.45
N ILE A 61 7.55 2.83 10.90
CA ILE A 61 6.18 2.30 10.86
C ILE A 61 5.70 2.05 12.29
N SER A 62 6.46 1.35 13.15
CA SER A 62 6.10 1.12 14.55
C SER A 62 5.78 2.43 15.29
N MET A 63 6.59 3.47 15.07
CA MET A 63 6.39 4.78 15.69
C MET A 63 5.11 5.45 15.17
N ALA A 64 4.92 5.50 13.85
CA ALA A 64 3.72 6.09 13.24
C ALA A 64 2.44 5.34 13.66
N VAL A 65 2.51 4.02 13.78
CA VAL A 65 1.43 3.16 14.27
C VAL A 65 1.09 3.50 15.72
N SER A 66 2.11 3.59 16.59
CA SER A 66 1.93 3.97 17.99
C SER A 66 1.23 5.33 18.14
N HIS A 67 1.63 6.32 17.34
CA HIS A 67 0.95 7.62 17.29
C HIS A 67 -0.51 7.49 16.81
N CYS A 68 -0.79 6.73 15.76
CA CYS A 68 -2.16 6.51 15.28
C CYS A 68 -3.03 5.77 16.30
N GLN A 69 -2.46 4.85 17.08
CA GLN A 69 -3.15 4.15 18.16
C GLN A 69 -3.46 5.09 19.32
N MET A 70 -2.50 5.91 19.74
CA MET A 70 -2.69 6.93 20.79
C MET A 70 -3.77 7.95 20.42
N LEU A 71 -3.86 8.32 19.14
CA LEU A 71 -4.89 9.21 18.61
C LEU A 71 -6.19 8.49 18.25
N GLU A 72 -6.27 7.18 18.50
CA GLU A 72 -7.43 6.32 18.24
C GLU A 72 -7.91 6.30 16.78
N TYR A 73 -7.01 6.46 15.80
CA TYR A 73 -7.41 6.46 14.38
C TYR A 73 -7.88 5.08 13.90
N HIS A 74 -7.54 4.02 14.63
CA HIS A 74 -8.09 2.68 14.39
C HIS A 74 -9.56 2.56 14.82
N ARG A 75 -10.13 3.58 15.48
CA ARG A 75 -11.50 3.58 15.99
C ARG A 75 -12.44 4.49 15.19
N GLU A 76 -13.60 3.98 14.82
CA GLU A 76 -14.59 4.73 14.03
C GLU A 76 -15.15 5.95 14.77
N ARG A 77 -15.28 5.84 16.10
CA ARG A 77 -15.74 6.94 16.97
C ARG A 77 -14.94 8.23 16.80
N THR A 78 -13.66 8.11 16.45
CA THR A 78 -12.74 9.23 16.27
C THR A 78 -13.18 10.14 15.12
N TYR A 79 -13.75 9.55 14.07
CA TYR A 79 -14.19 10.26 12.86
C TYR A 79 -15.61 10.83 12.98
N GLN A 80 -16.46 10.23 13.82
CA GLN A 80 -17.85 10.67 14.03
C GLN A 80 -17.95 11.90 14.92
N SER A 81 -16.94 12.15 15.76
CA SER A 81 -16.88 13.39 16.52
C SER A 81 -16.69 14.54 15.53
N GLY A 82 -17.72 15.38 15.33
CA GLY A 82 -17.72 16.54 14.41
C GLY A 82 -16.68 17.64 14.72
N ARG A 83 -15.62 17.29 15.45
CA ARG A 83 -14.48 18.11 15.87
C ARG A 83 -13.35 18.13 14.85
N THR A 84 -13.28 17.19 13.92
CA THR A 84 -12.15 17.06 12.99
C THR A 84 -12.55 17.43 11.56
N ARG A 85 -12.20 18.65 11.13
CA ARG A 85 -12.37 19.09 9.72
C ARG A 85 -11.64 18.18 8.71
N ASN A 86 -10.73 17.34 9.19
CA ASN A 86 -9.86 16.47 8.42
C ASN A 86 -10.11 14.97 8.67
N ALA A 87 -11.30 14.57 9.14
CA ALA A 87 -11.62 13.18 9.50
C ALA A 87 -11.23 12.16 8.40
N GLU A 88 -11.57 12.42 7.14
CA GLU A 88 -11.22 11.54 6.02
C GLU A 88 -9.71 11.48 5.75
N ALA A 89 -8.98 12.58 5.93
CA ALA A 89 -7.52 12.58 5.77
C ALA A 89 -6.84 11.75 6.86
N MET A 90 -7.33 11.84 8.11
CA MET A 90 -6.86 11.00 9.22
C MET A 90 -7.17 9.51 8.97
N ARG A 91 -8.36 9.20 8.46
CA ARG A 91 -8.76 7.85 8.06
C ARG A 91 -7.86 7.28 6.97
N ARG A 92 -7.59 8.07 5.93
CA ARG A 92 -6.68 7.68 4.85
C ARG A 92 -5.25 7.46 5.34
N LEU A 93 -4.75 8.31 6.24
CA LEU A 93 -3.44 8.14 6.87
C LEU A 93 -3.35 6.81 7.63
N PHE A 94 -4.34 6.51 8.47
CA PHE A 94 -4.40 5.25 9.20
C PHE A 94 -4.36 4.04 8.27
N TRP A 95 -5.23 4.00 7.25
CA TRP A 95 -5.28 2.90 6.29
C TRP A 95 -4.02 2.80 5.42
N THR A 96 -3.33 3.92 5.17
CA THR A 96 -2.06 3.93 4.45
C THR A 96 -0.99 3.22 5.27
N LEU A 97 -0.84 3.59 6.54
CA LEU A 97 0.09 2.92 7.47
C LEU A 97 -0.25 1.45 7.64
N TYR A 98 -1.54 1.11 7.69
CA TYR A 98 -2.01 -0.26 7.74
C TYR A 98 -1.52 -1.08 6.53
N VAL A 99 -1.69 -0.56 5.31
CA VAL A 99 -1.22 -1.23 4.08
C VAL A 99 0.29 -1.41 4.11
N PHE A 100 1.06 -0.38 4.48
CA PHE A 100 2.51 -0.48 4.58
C PHE A 100 2.95 -1.53 5.61
N ASP A 101 2.37 -1.52 6.80
CA ASP A 101 2.69 -2.47 7.87
C ASP A 101 2.39 -3.92 7.45
N LYS A 102 1.24 -4.19 6.81
CA LYS A 102 0.90 -5.55 6.33
C LYS A 102 1.80 -6.02 5.20
N ASN A 103 2.13 -5.15 4.25
CA ASN A 103 3.08 -5.46 3.19
C ASN A 103 4.45 -5.83 3.78
N MET A 104 4.95 -5.01 4.71
CA MET A 104 6.25 -5.23 5.35
C MET A 104 6.25 -6.50 6.21
N SER A 105 5.17 -6.75 6.95
CA SER A 105 5.01 -7.96 7.75
C SER A 105 5.19 -9.23 6.90
N LEU A 106 4.58 -9.28 5.72
CA LEU A 106 4.71 -10.41 4.81
C LEU A 106 6.10 -10.47 4.14
N LEU A 107 6.59 -9.34 3.61
CA LEU A 107 7.87 -9.28 2.88
C LEU A 107 9.07 -9.64 3.77
N TRP A 108 9.09 -9.10 4.98
CA TRP A 108 10.22 -9.26 5.91
C TRP A 108 9.98 -10.34 6.97
N ARG A 109 8.83 -11.01 6.91
CA ARG A 109 8.39 -12.05 7.87
C ARG A 109 8.41 -11.58 9.32
N GLN A 110 8.13 -10.31 9.53
CA GLN A 110 8.01 -9.71 10.86
C GLN A 110 6.53 -9.63 11.26
N ALA A 111 6.25 -9.66 12.56
CA ALA A 111 4.91 -9.43 13.05
C ALA A 111 4.45 -8.01 12.72
N SER A 112 3.21 -7.89 12.25
CA SER A 112 2.51 -6.62 12.02
C SER A 112 2.31 -5.86 13.34
N CYS A 113 2.46 -4.54 13.30
CA CYS A 113 2.17 -3.67 14.44
C CYS A 113 0.67 -3.51 14.69
N PHE A 114 -0.15 -3.73 13.64
CA PHE A 114 -1.60 -3.69 13.72
C PHE A 114 -2.22 -5.05 14.03
N GLN A 115 -3.13 -5.07 15.00
CA GLN A 115 -3.98 -6.20 15.30
C GLN A 115 -5.36 -5.96 14.68
N ASP A 116 -5.75 -6.78 13.71
CA ASP A 116 -6.98 -6.57 12.94
C ASP A 116 -8.24 -6.62 13.81
N LEU A 117 -8.20 -7.33 14.94
CA LEU A 117 -9.30 -7.45 15.91
C LEU A 117 -9.58 -6.14 16.66
N GLU A 118 -8.62 -5.23 16.72
CA GLU A 118 -8.76 -3.95 17.44
C GLU A 118 -9.27 -2.82 16.54
N ILE A 119 -9.40 -3.07 15.23
CA ILE A 119 -9.73 -2.05 14.23
C ILE A 119 -11.23 -2.10 13.92
N ASP A 120 -11.95 -1.03 14.25
CA ASP A 120 -13.36 -0.84 13.85
C ASP A 120 -13.57 0.35 12.90
N ALA A 121 -12.50 1.07 12.54
CA ALA A 121 -12.54 2.16 11.57
C ALA A 121 -13.11 1.67 10.21
N ASN A 122 -14.02 2.46 9.65
CA ASN A 122 -14.54 2.21 8.31
C ASN A 122 -13.49 2.54 7.24
N TYR A 123 -13.69 1.98 6.04
CA TYR A 123 -12.89 2.36 4.87
C TYR A 123 -13.12 3.84 4.51
N PRO A 124 -12.13 4.52 3.90
CA PRO A 124 -12.30 5.88 3.41
C PRO A 124 -13.48 5.98 2.47
N ALA A 125 -14.21 7.10 2.53
CA ALA A 125 -15.29 7.35 1.59
C ALA A 125 -14.74 7.52 0.17
N LEU A 126 -15.43 6.93 -0.81
CA LEU A 126 -15.17 7.18 -2.22
C LEU A 126 -15.70 8.58 -2.57
N PRO A 127 -14.87 9.50 -3.07
CA PRO A 127 -15.32 10.82 -3.47
C PRO A 127 -16.34 10.75 -4.60
N ALA A 128 -17.20 11.78 -4.66
CA ALA A 128 -18.11 11.97 -5.78
C ALA A 128 -17.39 12.40 -7.07
N ASP A 129 -16.17 12.96 -6.96
CA ASP A 129 -15.39 13.44 -8.10
C ASP A 129 -14.92 12.27 -8.99
N PRO A 130 -15.41 12.16 -10.24
CA PRO A 130 -15.01 11.11 -11.17
C PRO A 130 -13.51 11.08 -11.47
N ALA A 131 -12.81 12.22 -11.34
CA ALA A 131 -11.38 12.30 -11.61
C ALA A 131 -10.51 11.67 -10.50
N LEU A 132 -11.00 11.66 -9.27
CA LEU A 132 -10.29 11.12 -8.10
C LEU A 132 -10.75 9.71 -7.72
N ARG A 133 -11.99 9.37 -8.07
CA ARG A 133 -12.61 8.09 -7.74
C ARG A 133 -11.75 6.85 -8.06
N PRO A 134 -11.08 6.75 -9.23
CA PRO A 134 -10.29 5.56 -9.56
C PRO A 134 -9.08 5.35 -8.64
N TRP A 135 -8.47 6.44 -8.17
CA TRP A 135 -7.37 6.38 -7.20
C TRP A 135 -7.84 5.83 -5.85
N ASP A 136 -9.06 6.19 -5.45
CA ASP A 136 -9.62 5.78 -4.16
C ASP A 136 -10.20 4.36 -4.19
N GLU A 137 -10.79 3.95 -5.30
CA GLU A 137 -11.15 2.56 -5.53
C GLU A 137 -9.87 1.69 -5.52
N SER A 138 -8.79 2.15 -6.17
CA SER A 138 -7.49 1.47 -6.10
C SER A 138 -6.91 1.41 -4.69
N PHE A 139 -7.09 2.48 -3.91
CA PHE A 139 -6.65 2.49 -2.51
C PHE A 139 -7.45 1.50 -1.65
N LEU A 140 -8.76 1.39 -1.87
CA LEU A 140 -9.60 0.37 -1.22
C LEU A 140 -9.13 -1.04 -1.56
N VAL A 141 -8.77 -1.29 -2.83
CA VAL A 141 -8.16 -2.56 -3.27
C VAL A 141 -6.86 -2.82 -2.52
N ALA A 142 -5.98 -1.83 -2.38
CA ALA A 142 -4.74 -1.97 -1.64
C ALA A 142 -4.97 -2.32 -0.16
N ILE A 143 -5.99 -1.73 0.47
CA ILE A 143 -6.39 -2.06 1.86
C ILE A 143 -6.85 -3.52 1.97
N LYS A 144 -7.71 -3.97 1.04
CA LYS A 144 -8.18 -5.37 1.00
C LYS A 144 -7.01 -6.34 0.80
N LEU A 145 -6.08 -6.02 -0.10
CA LEU A 145 -4.89 -6.83 -0.31
C LEU A 145 -4.01 -6.85 0.94
N GLY A 146 -3.82 -5.71 1.61
CA GLY A 146 -3.10 -5.64 2.88
C GLY A 146 -3.70 -6.54 3.97
N LYS A 147 -5.03 -6.55 4.10
CA LYS A 147 -5.74 -7.52 4.98
C LYS A 147 -5.40 -8.97 4.61
N PHE A 148 -5.47 -9.32 3.33
CA PHE A 148 -5.14 -10.66 2.87
C PHE A 148 -3.67 -11.03 3.13
N GLN A 149 -2.72 -10.11 2.92
CA GLN A 149 -1.30 -10.31 3.25
C GLN A 149 -1.09 -10.58 4.75
N GLY A 150 -1.82 -9.88 5.62
CA GLY A 150 -1.84 -10.15 7.05
C GLY A 150 -2.33 -11.56 7.38
N GLN A 151 -3.38 -12.03 6.70
CA GLN A 151 -3.89 -13.41 6.85
C GLN A 151 -2.87 -14.46 6.41
N ILE A 152 -2.16 -14.23 5.30
CA ILE A 152 -1.06 -15.10 4.84
C ILE A 152 0.03 -15.16 5.91
N TYR A 153 0.47 -14.00 6.43
CA TYR A 153 1.48 -13.96 7.48
C TYR A 153 1.05 -14.77 8.70
N ASN A 154 -0.15 -14.50 9.22
CA ASN A 154 -0.67 -15.17 10.41
C ASN A 154 -0.79 -16.69 10.22
N SER A 155 -1.20 -17.13 9.03
CA SER A 155 -1.47 -18.54 8.74
C SER A 155 -0.24 -19.36 8.34
N LEU A 156 0.81 -18.72 7.80
CA LEU A 156 1.98 -19.43 7.25
C LEU A 156 3.31 -19.08 7.93
N TYR A 157 3.45 -17.87 8.47
CA TYR A 157 4.75 -17.33 8.88
C TYR A 157 4.82 -16.91 10.36
N SER A 158 3.69 -16.77 11.04
CA SER A 158 3.66 -16.53 12.49
C SER A 158 4.30 -17.68 13.27
N VAL A 159 4.77 -17.41 14.49
CA VAL A 159 5.37 -18.43 15.36
C VAL A 159 4.40 -19.60 15.62
N SER A 160 3.10 -19.33 15.76
CA SER A 160 2.07 -20.37 15.90
C SER A 160 1.94 -21.19 14.62
N ALA A 161 1.88 -20.56 13.44
CA ALA A 161 1.80 -21.24 12.15
C ALA A 161 3.03 -22.13 11.86
N LEU A 162 4.21 -21.71 12.27
CA LEU A 162 5.44 -22.50 12.11
C LEU A 162 5.43 -23.76 12.96
N LYS A 163 4.74 -23.74 14.12
CA LYS A 163 4.58 -24.88 15.02
C LYS A 163 3.47 -25.86 14.61
N MET A 164 2.59 -25.48 13.67
CA MET A 164 1.49 -26.32 13.21
C MET A 164 1.98 -27.63 12.57
N GLY A 165 1.17 -28.67 12.73
CA GLY A 165 1.38 -29.95 12.06
C GLY A 165 1.19 -29.86 10.54
N ARG A 166 1.64 -30.88 9.80
CA ARG A 166 1.50 -30.92 8.33
C ARG A 166 0.04 -30.86 7.87
N VAL A 167 -0.86 -31.53 8.58
CA VAL A 167 -2.29 -31.60 8.23
C VAL A 167 -2.94 -30.22 8.39
N GLU A 168 -2.75 -29.58 9.53
CA GLU A 168 -3.24 -28.24 9.83
C GLU A 168 -2.72 -27.22 8.80
N ARG A 169 -1.40 -27.22 8.54
CA ARG A 169 -0.79 -26.34 7.54
C ARG A 169 -1.41 -26.52 6.15
N THR A 170 -1.71 -27.75 5.77
CA THR A 170 -2.36 -28.06 4.48
C THR A 170 -3.79 -27.50 4.44
N CYS A 171 -4.52 -27.56 5.56
CA CYS A 171 -5.85 -26.96 5.67
C CYS A 171 -5.78 -25.43 5.50
N HIS A 172 -4.89 -24.76 6.23
CA HIS A 172 -4.67 -23.31 6.12
C HIS A 172 -4.29 -22.88 4.71
N ILE A 173 -3.43 -23.63 4.00
CA ILE A 173 -3.07 -23.32 2.60
C ILE A 173 -4.31 -23.41 1.69
N LYS A 174 -5.17 -24.42 1.87
CA LYS A 174 -6.42 -24.54 1.10
C LYS A 174 -7.37 -23.38 1.38
N GLU A 175 -7.53 -23.00 2.64
CA GLU A 175 -8.36 -21.87 3.05
C GLU A 175 -7.83 -20.55 2.46
N LEU A 176 -6.53 -20.30 2.54
CA LEU A 176 -5.90 -19.12 1.93
C LEU A 176 -6.08 -19.10 0.41
N THR A 177 -5.98 -20.24 -0.26
CA THR A 177 -6.22 -20.34 -1.71
C THR A 177 -7.66 -19.99 -2.06
N GLY A 178 -8.62 -20.46 -1.27
CA GLY A 178 -10.04 -20.09 -1.42
C GLY A 178 -10.29 -18.60 -1.19
N SER A 179 -9.67 -18.02 -0.15
CA SER A 179 -9.75 -16.58 0.13
C SER A 179 -9.10 -15.73 -0.96
N MET A 180 -7.96 -16.17 -1.51
CA MET A 180 -7.31 -15.49 -2.65
C MET A 180 -8.24 -15.44 -3.85
N ARG A 181 -8.89 -16.55 -4.19
CA ARG A 181 -9.81 -16.62 -5.32
C ARG A 181 -11.01 -15.69 -5.13
N ARG A 182 -11.64 -15.70 -3.96
CA ARG A 182 -12.73 -14.77 -3.64
C ARG A 182 -12.29 -13.31 -3.75
N LEU A 183 -11.10 -12.99 -3.25
CA LEU A 183 -10.55 -11.65 -3.39
C LEU A 183 -10.34 -11.30 -4.87
N GLN A 184 -9.79 -12.20 -5.69
CA GLN A 184 -9.63 -11.98 -7.12
C GLN A 184 -10.97 -11.72 -7.81
N GLU A 185 -11.98 -12.54 -7.56
CA GLU A 185 -13.35 -12.36 -8.10
C GLU A 185 -13.94 -11.01 -7.67
N GLU A 186 -13.82 -10.63 -6.40
CA GLU A 186 -14.26 -9.31 -5.91
C GLU A 186 -13.54 -8.16 -6.64
N LEU A 187 -12.25 -8.29 -6.90
CA LEU A 187 -11.44 -7.27 -7.56
C LEU A 187 -11.76 -7.18 -9.06
N GLU A 188 -12.02 -8.30 -9.72
CA GLU A 188 -12.45 -8.33 -11.13
C GLU A 188 -13.83 -7.67 -11.30
N HIS A 189 -14.74 -7.87 -10.35
CA HIS A 189 -16.06 -7.23 -10.35
C HIS A 189 -16.02 -5.73 -10.05
N MET A 190 -14.95 -5.22 -9.45
CA MET A 190 -14.82 -3.81 -9.04
C MET A 190 -14.56 -2.82 -10.19
N GLN A 191 -14.69 -3.22 -11.46
CA GLN A 191 -14.49 -2.43 -12.70
C GLN A 191 -14.20 -0.93 -12.47
N ILE A 192 -12.94 -0.60 -12.25
CA ILE A 192 -12.52 0.78 -11.98
C ILE A 192 -12.57 1.56 -13.30
N ASP A 193 -13.56 2.42 -13.45
CA ASP A 193 -13.70 3.29 -14.62
C ASP A 193 -12.63 4.40 -14.58
N SER A 194 -11.57 4.22 -15.35
CA SER A 194 -10.47 5.18 -15.45
C SER A 194 -10.67 6.26 -16.52
N SER A 195 -11.83 6.34 -17.19
CA SER A 195 -12.06 7.22 -18.33
C SER A 195 -11.82 8.71 -18.03
N GLN A 196 -12.17 9.15 -16.82
CA GLN A 196 -12.04 10.54 -16.38
C GLN A 196 -10.91 10.76 -15.37
N VAL A 197 -10.08 9.75 -15.12
CA VAL A 197 -9.08 9.80 -14.03
C VAL A 197 -8.08 10.94 -14.22
N CYS A 198 -7.80 11.67 -13.14
CA CYS A 198 -6.73 12.65 -13.15
C CYS A 198 -5.38 11.94 -13.29
N HIS A 199 -4.47 12.54 -14.07
CA HIS A 199 -3.14 11.97 -14.32
C HIS A 199 -3.17 10.54 -14.89
N SER A 200 -4.04 10.29 -15.88
CA SER A 200 -4.27 8.99 -16.51
C SER A 200 -3.02 8.21 -16.89
N GLN A 201 -1.97 8.86 -17.39
CA GLN A 201 -0.69 8.21 -17.69
C GLN A 201 -0.08 7.53 -16.46
N ILE A 202 -0.14 8.18 -15.29
CA ILE A 202 0.38 7.64 -14.03
C ILE A 202 -0.51 6.53 -13.51
N PHE A 203 -1.84 6.70 -13.64
CA PHE A 203 -2.80 5.68 -13.24
C PHE A 203 -2.62 4.38 -14.03
N GLU A 204 -2.42 4.47 -15.34
CA GLU A 204 -2.16 3.31 -16.20
C GLU A 204 -0.87 2.57 -15.83
N LEU A 205 0.19 3.31 -15.47
CA LEU A 205 1.44 2.72 -14.99
C LEU A 205 1.25 2.01 -13.64
N PHE A 206 0.53 2.65 -12.72
CA PHE A 206 0.18 2.07 -11.42
C PHE A 206 -0.61 0.77 -11.59
N ARG A 207 -1.63 0.77 -12.46
CA ARG A 207 -2.47 -0.40 -12.73
C ARG A 207 -1.66 -1.58 -13.29
N LYS A 208 -0.81 -1.32 -14.28
CA LYS A 208 0.09 -2.35 -14.85
C LYS A 208 1.02 -2.97 -13.83
N HIS A 209 1.52 -2.18 -12.88
CA HIS A 209 2.46 -2.65 -11.86
C HIS A 209 1.81 -3.56 -10.82
N TRP A 210 0.54 -3.32 -10.49
CA TRP A 210 -0.18 -4.09 -9.48
C TRP A 210 -0.75 -5.42 -10.02
N GLY A 211 -0.72 -5.66 -11.33
CA GLY A 211 -1.27 -6.88 -11.93
C GLY A 211 -2.76 -7.09 -11.61
N VAL A 212 -3.44 -6.02 -11.20
CA VAL A 212 -4.88 -6.00 -10.97
C VAL A 212 -5.50 -5.31 -12.17
N MET A 213 -6.22 -6.10 -12.99
CA MET A 213 -6.90 -5.79 -14.25
C MET A 213 -6.04 -5.75 -15.52
#